data_AF-A0A7W8VBS4-F1
#
_entry.id   AF-A0A7W8VBS4-F1
#
_cell.length_a   1.000
_cell.length_b   1.000
_cell.length_c   1.000
_cell.angle_alpha   90.00
_cell.angle_beta   90.00
_cell.angle_gamma   90.00
#
_symmetry.space_group_name_H-M   'P 1'
#
loop_
_entity.id
_entity.type
_entity.pdbx_description
1 polymer ?
#
loop_
_entity_poly.entity_id
_entity_poly.type
_entity_poly.pdbx_seq_one_letter_code
_entity_poly.pdbx_strand_id
1 'polypeptide(L)'
;MRTDEKAGAAAADTAVDPRTAEPFGEPVPLSGPGEVAAAARAAAEAAPALDRAGRAFRAGLLRAAGEALEARRAEITAVADRETALGADRLGAELTRTVHQARHFAEVLEEGSYLEAAVDHAADTPLGPGPDLRRMLVPLGPVAVFGAANFPLAFSVPGGDTVSALAAGCPVVAKAHESHPQTSRLAFAVLAGASARPAAGRSRT
;
A
#
# COMPACT_ATOMS: atom_id res chain seq x y z
N MET A 1 15.66 -24.56 17.58
CA MET A 1 14.68 -25.56 18.06
C MET A 1 14.29 -25.18 19.48
N ARG A 2 13.20 -24.42 19.63
CA ARG A 2 12.50 -24.21 20.91
C ARG A 2 11.14 -24.87 20.73
N THR A 3 11.04 -26.09 21.22
CA THR A 3 9.77 -26.77 21.45
C THR A 3 9.38 -26.46 22.88
N ASP A 4 8.34 -25.65 23.05
CA ASP A 4 7.49 -25.69 24.25
C ASP A 4 6.10 -25.21 23.83
N GLU A 5 5.25 -26.21 23.62
CA GLU A 5 3.84 -26.10 23.31
C GLU A 5 3.11 -25.72 24.62
N LYS A 6 2.94 -24.41 24.85
CA LYS A 6 1.85 -23.93 25.70
C LYS A 6 0.68 -23.58 24.79
N ALA A 7 -0.44 -24.29 24.95
CA ALA A 7 -1.74 -23.76 24.54
C ALA A 7 -1.98 -22.47 25.34
N GLY A 8 -1.62 -21.32 24.78
CA GLY A 8 -1.57 -20.05 25.50
C GLY A 8 -1.62 -18.89 24.51
N ALA A 9 -2.46 -17.89 24.81
CA ALA A 9 -2.70 -16.62 24.11
C ALA A 9 -2.14 -16.48 22.69
N ALA A 10 -3.02 -16.19 21.71
CA ALA A 10 -2.59 -15.83 20.35
C ALA A 10 -1.39 -14.87 20.39
N ALA A 11 -0.26 -15.29 19.81
CA ALA A 11 0.98 -14.52 19.85
C ALA A 11 0.71 -13.13 19.28
N ALA A 12 1.25 -12.09 19.92
CA ALA A 12 0.96 -10.71 19.58
C ALA A 12 2.21 -9.83 19.76
N ASP A 13 2.37 -8.85 18.88
CA ASP A 13 3.39 -7.82 19.00
C ASP A 13 2.88 -6.69 19.89
N THR A 14 3.70 -6.27 20.85
CA THR A 14 3.42 -5.12 21.71
C THR A 14 4.41 -4.02 21.40
N ALA A 15 3.91 -2.81 21.18
CA ALA A 15 4.77 -1.65 20.99
C ALA A 15 5.50 -1.31 22.29
N VAL A 16 6.76 -0.92 22.18
CA VAL A 16 7.61 -0.55 23.31
C VAL A 16 8.24 0.79 23.00
N ASP A 17 8.17 1.74 23.94
CA ASP A 17 8.89 2.99 23.81
C ASP A 17 10.38 2.74 24.07
N PRO A 18 11.27 2.89 23.08
CA PRO A 18 12.69 2.56 23.26
C PRO A 18 13.40 3.53 24.20
N ARG A 19 12.79 4.67 24.56
CA ARG A 19 13.35 5.63 25.53
C ARG A 19 13.12 5.18 26.98
N THR A 20 12.03 4.46 27.24
CA THR A 20 11.62 4.07 28.61
C THR A 20 11.56 2.55 28.82
N ALA A 21 11.60 1.77 27.74
CA ALA A 21 11.32 0.34 27.69
C ALA A 21 9.89 -0.04 28.16
N GLU A 22 8.98 0.93 28.24
CA GLU A 22 7.60 0.69 28.64
C GLU A 22 6.73 0.27 27.44
N PRO A 23 5.92 -0.80 27.58
CA PRO A 23 4.98 -1.17 26.54
C PRO A 23 3.83 -0.16 26.46
N PHE A 24 3.24 0.00 25.27
CA PHE A 24 2.06 0.83 25.09
C PHE A 24 1.15 0.35 23.95
N GLY A 25 -0.09 0.82 23.99
CA GLY A 25 -1.12 0.40 23.04
C GLY A 25 -1.62 -1.03 23.29
N GLU A 26 -2.63 -1.43 22.52
CA GLU A 26 -3.16 -2.79 22.56
C GLU A 26 -2.23 -3.74 21.80
N PRO A 27 -1.88 -4.93 22.33
CA PRO A 27 -1.13 -5.92 21.58
C PRO A 27 -1.78 -6.22 20.24
N VAL A 28 -0.98 -6.25 19.17
CA VAL A 28 -1.43 -6.54 17.81
C VAL A 28 -1.26 -8.04 17.56
N PRO A 29 -2.35 -8.80 17.38
CA PRO A 29 -2.26 -10.24 17.13
C PRO A 29 -1.45 -10.55 15.88
N LEU A 30 -0.59 -11.56 15.96
CA LEU A 30 0.15 -12.07 14.82
C LEU A 30 -0.79 -12.86 13.90
N SER A 31 -0.69 -12.59 12.60
CA SER A 31 -1.44 -13.36 11.61
C SER A 31 -0.84 -14.76 11.45
N GLY A 32 -1.65 -15.78 11.69
CA GLY A 32 -1.28 -17.18 11.45
C GLY A 32 -1.26 -17.54 9.97
N PRO A 33 -0.72 -18.73 9.59
CA PRO A 33 -0.65 -19.16 8.18
C PRO A 33 -2.01 -19.14 7.46
N GLY A 34 -3.10 -19.48 8.15
CA GLY A 34 -4.45 -19.45 7.58
C GLY A 34 -4.94 -18.03 7.26
N GLU A 35 -4.64 -17.06 8.11
CA GLU A 35 -5.00 -15.65 7.88
C GLU A 35 -4.17 -15.03 6.77
N VAL A 36 -2.87 -15.37 6.69
CA VAL A 36 -2.00 -14.97 5.58
C VAL A 36 -2.50 -15.54 4.25
N ALA A 37 -2.88 -16.83 4.23
CA ALA A 37 -3.47 -17.46 3.05
C ALA A 37 -4.80 -16.81 2.64
N ALA A 38 -5.64 -16.44 3.62
CA ALA A 38 -6.89 -15.73 3.38
C ALA A 38 -6.65 -14.33 2.81
N ALA A 39 -5.68 -13.58 3.34
CA ALA A 39 -5.30 -12.26 2.83
C ALA A 39 -4.76 -12.35 1.39
N ALA A 40 -3.91 -13.33 1.10
CA ALA A 40 -3.39 -13.57 -0.26
C ALA A 40 -4.51 -13.94 -1.24
N ARG A 41 -5.47 -14.77 -0.82
CA ARG A 41 -6.65 -15.12 -1.65
C ARG A 41 -7.54 -13.90 -1.89
N ALA A 42 -7.85 -13.13 -0.86
CA ALA A 42 -8.67 -11.92 -0.99
C ALA A 42 -8.01 -10.90 -1.93
N ALA A 43 -6.69 -10.74 -1.85
CA ALA A 43 -5.94 -9.91 -2.79
C ALA A 43 -6.05 -10.44 -4.23
N ALA A 44 -5.91 -11.75 -4.45
CA ALA A 44 -6.07 -12.36 -5.77
C ALA A 44 -7.48 -12.17 -6.35
N GLU A 45 -8.51 -12.34 -5.53
CA GLU A 45 -9.92 -12.13 -5.91
C GLU A 45 -10.23 -10.65 -6.22
N ALA A 46 -9.57 -9.71 -5.53
CA ALA A 46 -9.73 -8.28 -5.76
C ALA A 46 -9.02 -7.77 -7.03
N ALA A 47 -7.97 -8.46 -7.50
CA ALA A 47 -7.11 -7.96 -8.58
C ALA A 47 -7.88 -7.64 -9.88
N PRO A 48 -8.77 -8.52 -10.39
CA PRO A 48 -9.54 -8.21 -11.59
C PRO A 48 -10.48 -7.01 -11.41
N ALA A 49 -11.03 -6.79 -10.21
CA ALA A 49 -11.91 -5.66 -9.93
C ALA A 49 -11.13 -4.35 -9.86
N LEU A 50 -9.96 -4.34 -9.22
CA LEU A 50 -9.08 -3.18 -9.14
C LEU A 50 -8.54 -2.76 -10.51
N ASP A 51 -8.20 -3.73 -11.37
CA ASP A 51 -7.78 -3.45 -12.74
C ASP A 51 -8.94 -2.84 -13.56
N ARG A 52 -10.12 -3.47 -13.54
CA ARG A 52 -11.32 -2.98 -14.24
C ARG A 52 -11.81 -1.62 -13.78
N ALA A 53 -11.57 -1.25 -12.51
CA ALA A 53 -11.90 0.09 -12.02
C ALA A 53 -11.12 1.20 -12.75
N GLY A 54 -10.00 0.85 -13.38
CA GLY A 54 -9.26 1.72 -14.29
C GLY A 54 -8.42 2.79 -13.59
N ARG A 55 -7.62 3.50 -14.39
CA ARG A 55 -6.60 4.43 -13.90
C ARG A 55 -7.18 5.61 -13.11
N ALA A 56 -8.32 6.14 -13.55
CA ALA A 56 -8.96 7.28 -12.87
C ALA A 56 -9.40 6.92 -11.44
N PHE A 57 -9.96 5.73 -11.25
CA PHE A 57 -10.31 5.24 -9.91
C PHE A 57 -9.06 5.09 -9.04
N ARG A 58 -8.00 4.46 -9.56
CA ARG A 58 -6.75 4.26 -8.81
C ARG A 58 -6.07 5.58 -8.46
N ALA A 59 -6.07 6.55 -9.37
CA ALA A 59 -5.57 7.90 -9.09
C ALA A 59 -6.37 8.59 -7.98
N GLY A 60 -7.69 8.45 -7.99
CA GLY A 60 -8.56 8.91 -6.91
C GLY A 60 -8.27 8.24 -5.57
N LEU A 61 -8.08 6.92 -5.57
CA LEU A 61 -7.72 6.14 -4.39
C LEU A 61 -6.39 6.61 -3.78
N LEU A 62 -5.35 6.82 -4.60
CA LEU A 62 -4.05 7.28 -4.12
C LEU A 62 -4.10 8.69 -3.54
N ARG A 63 -4.87 9.59 -4.16
CA ARG A 63 -5.09 10.95 -3.60
C ARG A 63 -5.83 10.88 -2.27
N ALA A 64 -6.90 10.10 -2.18
CA ALA A 64 -7.64 9.91 -0.94
C ALA A 64 -6.76 9.33 0.18
N ALA A 65 -5.91 8.35 -0.14
CA ALA A 65 -4.92 7.80 0.79
C ALA A 65 -3.95 8.88 1.28
N GLY A 66 -3.36 9.67 0.37
CA GLY A 66 -2.45 10.76 0.74
C GLY A 66 -3.13 11.85 1.59
N GLU A 67 -4.35 12.23 1.26
CA GLU A 67 -5.15 13.19 2.04
C GLU A 67 -5.49 12.67 3.44
N ALA A 68 -5.87 11.40 3.56
CA ALA A 68 -6.20 10.79 4.84
C ALA A 68 -4.97 10.68 5.76
N LEU A 69 -3.81 10.31 5.20
CA LEU A 69 -2.53 10.30 5.91
C LEU A 69 -2.14 11.69 6.40
N GLU A 70 -2.28 12.70 5.54
CA GLU A 70 -1.99 14.09 5.90
C GLU A 70 -2.92 14.59 7.02
N ALA A 71 -4.22 14.30 6.94
CA ALA A 71 -5.20 14.69 7.94
C ALA A 71 -4.94 14.08 9.33
N ARG A 72 -4.26 12.94 9.39
CA ARG A 72 -3.89 12.25 10.64
C ARG A 72 -2.40 12.40 10.99
N ARG A 73 -1.68 13.31 10.34
CA ARG A 73 -0.23 13.51 10.49
C ARG A 73 0.23 13.56 11.94
N ALA A 74 -0.36 14.45 12.75
CA ALA A 74 0.09 14.68 14.12
C ALA A 74 0.04 13.38 14.96
N GLU A 75 -1.03 12.61 14.81
CA GLU A 75 -1.19 11.33 15.51
C GLU A 75 -0.23 10.26 14.99
N ILE A 76 -0.14 10.09 13.66
CA ILE A 76 0.76 9.13 13.03
C ILE A 76 2.20 9.39 13.46
N THR A 77 2.65 10.64 13.38
CA THR A 77 4.01 11.05 13.77
C THR A 77 4.24 10.84 15.25
N ALA A 78 3.27 11.13 16.13
CA ALA A 78 3.41 10.92 17.57
C ALA A 78 3.53 9.44 17.93
N VAL A 79 2.69 8.56 17.34
CA VAL A 79 2.77 7.11 17.58
C VAL A 79 4.09 6.55 17.05
N ALA A 80 4.48 6.94 15.83
CA ALA A 80 5.75 6.51 15.24
C ALA A 80 6.96 6.96 16.04
N ASP A 81 6.96 8.20 16.55
CA ASP A 81 8.06 8.69 17.38
C ASP A 81 8.14 7.95 18.70
N ARG A 82 6.99 7.61 19.29
CA ARG A 82 6.95 6.81 20.51
C ARG A 82 7.48 5.39 20.29
N GLU A 83 7.18 4.74 19.16
CA GLU A 83 7.69 3.37 18.88
C GLU A 83 9.16 3.34 18.47
N THR A 84 9.68 4.40 17.86
CA THR A 84 10.96 4.33 17.13
C THR A 84 12.04 5.28 17.65
N ALA A 85 11.65 6.28 18.43
CA ALA A 85 12.49 7.38 18.88
C ALA A 85 13.24 8.17 17.80
N LEU A 86 12.73 8.15 16.56
CA LEU A 86 13.39 8.77 15.41
C LEU A 86 13.24 10.29 15.35
N GLY A 87 12.34 10.88 16.13
CA GLY A 87 12.07 12.31 16.18
C GLY A 87 11.01 12.76 15.18
N ALA A 88 10.19 13.71 15.62
CA ALA A 88 9.04 14.21 14.86
C ALA A 88 9.42 14.81 13.50
N ASP A 89 10.55 15.53 13.39
CA ASP A 89 10.98 16.15 12.13
C ASP A 89 11.29 15.11 11.06
N ARG A 90 12.04 14.07 11.44
CA ARG A 90 12.39 12.97 10.54
C ARG A 90 11.15 12.22 10.09
N LEU A 91 10.29 11.84 11.04
CA LEU A 91 9.05 11.10 10.75
C LEU A 91 8.05 11.95 9.96
N GLY A 92 8.02 13.26 10.20
CA GLY A 92 7.26 14.22 9.41
C GLY A 92 7.73 14.26 7.97
N ALA A 93 9.06 14.26 7.73
CA ALA A 93 9.64 14.18 6.39
C ALA A 93 9.33 12.84 5.69
N GLU A 94 9.37 11.71 6.42
CA GLU A 94 8.96 10.40 5.88
C GLU A 94 7.49 10.41 5.44
N LEU A 95 6.59 10.94 6.26
CA LEU A 95 5.18 11.04 5.91
C LEU A 95 4.94 11.96 4.71
N THR A 96 5.64 13.10 4.65
CA THR A 96 5.59 14.00 3.50
C THR A 96 6.03 13.30 2.22
N ARG A 97 7.11 12.51 2.28
CA ARG A 97 7.56 11.71 1.15
C ARG A 97 6.51 10.69 0.71
N THR A 98 5.84 10.02 1.66
CA THR A 98 4.74 9.09 1.35
C THR A 98 3.57 9.78 0.66
N VAL A 99 3.09 10.89 1.23
CA VAL A 99 1.97 11.67 0.67
C VAL A 99 2.30 12.21 -0.73
N HIS A 100 3.54 12.69 -0.91
CA HIS A 100 4.00 13.14 -2.22
C HIS A 100 4.04 12.02 -3.26
N GLN A 101 4.57 10.84 -2.89
CA GLN A 101 4.58 9.68 -3.80
C GLN A 101 3.16 9.27 -4.21
N ALA A 102 2.19 9.26 -3.29
CA ALA A 102 0.81 8.94 -3.61
C ALA A 102 0.21 9.92 -4.64
N ARG A 103 0.47 11.22 -4.49
CA ARG A 103 0.06 12.25 -5.45
C ARG A 103 0.77 12.09 -6.80
N HIS A 104 2.07 11.86 -6.77
CA HIS A 104 2.87 11.67 -7.98
C HIS A 104 2.40 10.46 -8.81
N PHE A 105 2.16 9.31 -8.18
CA PHE A 105 1.63 8.14 -8.90
C PHE A 105 0.21 8.36 -9.42
N ALA A 106 -0.61 9.18 -8.76
CA ALA A 106 -1.91 9.58 -9.30
C ALA A 106 -1.77 10.41 -10.59
N GLU A 107 -0.78 11.31 -10.66
CA GLU A 107 -0.45 12.07 -11.87
C GLU A 107 0.05 11.15 -12.99
N VAL A 108 0.96 10.21 -12.68
CA VAL A 108 1.46 9.20 -13.63
C VAL A 108 0.32 8.36 -14.21
N LEU A 109 -0.67 7.99 -13.40
CA LEU A 109 -1.84 7.24 -13.86
C LEU A 109 -2.72 8.01 -14.85
N GLU A 110 -2.86 9.32 -14.65
CA GLU A 110 -3.63 10.20 -15.51
C GLU A 110 -2.90 10.52 -16.81
N GLU A 111 -1.58 10.68 -16.74
CA GLU A 111 -0.70 10.89 -17.89
C GLU A 111 -0.62 9.64 -18.77
N GLY A 112 -0.31 8.48 -18.20
CA GLY A 112 -0.49 7.17 -18.84
C GLY A 112 0.67 6.64 -19.68
N SER A 113 1.80 7.35 -19.83
CA SER A 113 2.98 6.87 -20.58
C SER A 113 3.56 5.58 -20.01
N TYR A 114 3.39 5.34 -18.71
CA TYR A 114 3.83 4.10 -18.04
C TYR A 114 3.21 2.83 -18.63
N LEU A 115 2.11 2.94 -19.39
CA LEU A 115 1.50 1.79 -20.06
C LEU A 115 2.33 1.26 -21.23
N GLU A 116 3.23 2.07 -21.77
CA GLU A 116 3.99 1.77 -22.99
C GLU A 116 3.07 1.25 -24.11
N ALA A 117 1.91 1.88 -24.26
CA ALA A 117 0.91 1.45 -25.23
C ALA A 117 1.43 1.64 -26.66
N ALA A 118 1.49 0.55 -27.44
CA ALA A 118 1.83 0.55 -28.85
C ALA A 118 0.66 -0.03 -29.64
N VAL A 119 0.33 0.62 -30.76
CA VAL A 119 -0.74 0.22 -31.67
C VAL A 119 -0.20 0.18 -33.09
N ASP A 120 -0.09 -1.02 -33.64
CA ASP A 120 0.21 -1.25 -35.05
C ASP A 120 -1.10 -1.57 -35.75
N HIS A 121 -1.65 -0.59 -36.46
CA HIS A 121 -2.92 -0.74 -37.16
C HIS A 121 -2.83 -1.76 -38.30
N ALA A 122 -3.94 -2.46 -38.56
CA ALA A 122 -4.04 -3.36 -39.69
C ALA A 122 -3.66 -2.64 -41.01
N ALA A 123 -2.76 -3.25 -41.78
CA ALA A 123 -2.26 -2.70 -43.04
C ALA A 123 -1.78 -3.83 -43.96
N ASP A 124 -1.82 -3.63 -45.27
CA ASP A 124 -1.23 -4.57 -46.22
C ASP A 124 0.30 -4.56 -46.11
N THR A 125 0.90 -5.76 -46.06
CA THR A 125 2.35 -5.95 -45.98
C THR A 125 2.85 -6.77 -47.18
N PRO A 126 4.16 -6.77 -47.48
CA PRO A 126 4.73 -7.66 -48.51
C PRO A 126 4.50 -9.16 -48.29
N LEU A 127 4.07 -9.56 -47.08
CA LEU A 127 3.73 -10.94 -46.71
C LEU A 127 2.21 -11.22 -46.73
N GLY A 128 1.38 -10.23 -47.10
CA GLY A 128 -0.08 -10.29 -47.08
C GLY A 128 -0.73 -9.31 -46.08
N PRO A 129 -2.06 -9.39 -45.85
CA PRO A 129 -2.76 -8.52 -44.92
C PRO A 129 -2.23 -8.66 -43.48
N GLY A 130 -1.70 -7.57 -42.93
CA GLY A 130 -1.20 -7.50 -41.56
C GLY A 130 -2.34 -7.31 -40.55
N PRO A 131 -2.30 -7.98 -39.39
CA PRO A 131 -3.31 -7.84 -38.35
C PRO A 131 -3.20 -6.50 -37.58
N ASP A 132 -4.26 -6.12 -36.86
CA ASP A 132 -4.22 -5.03 -35.87
C ASP A 132 -3.56 -5.57 -34.58
N LEU A 133 -2.40 -5.05 -34.21
CA LEU A 133 -1.63 -5.46 -33.02
C LEU A 133 -1.60 -4.36 -31.99
N ARG A 134 -1.78 -4.73 -30.71
CA ARG A 134 -1.77 -3.81 -29.58
C ARG A 134 -0.99 -4.41 -28.42
N ARG A 135 -0.11 -3.62 -27.84
CA ARG A 135 0.72 -3.96 -26.67
C ARG A 135 0.56 -2.90 -25.60
N MET A 136 0.49 -3.32 -24.34
CA MET A 136 0.62 -2.44 -23.17
C MET A 136 1.09 -3.25 -21.96
N LEU A 137 1.62 -2.57 -20.95
CA LEU A 137 1.87 -3.15 -19.62
C LEU A 137 0.55 -3.36 -18.87
N VAL A 138 0.45 -4.50 -18.17
CA VAL A 138 -0.71 -4.89 -17.36
C VAL A 138 -0.27 -5.22 -15.93
N PRO A 139 -1.17 -5.14 -14.92
CA PRO A 139 -0.83 -5.46 -13.54
C PRO A 139 -0.38 -6.92 -13.39
N LEU A 140 0.58 -7.17 -12.50
CA LEU A 140 1.07 -8.53 -12.20
C LEU A 140 0.08 -9.36 -11.36
N GLY A 141 -0.78 -8.70 -10.59
CA GLY A 141 -1.65 -9.32 -9.58
C GLY A 141 -1.25 -8.92 -8.15
N PRO A 142 -1.58 -9.72 -7.13
CA PRO A 142 -1.26 -9.40 -5.74
C PRO A 142 0.24 -9.20 -5.48
N VAL A 143 0.58 -8.20 -4.67
CA VAL A 143 1.95 -7.89 -4.25
C VAL A 143 2.06 -7.94 -2.73
N ALA A 144 3.06 -8.68 -2.22
CA ALA A 144 3.39 -8.67 -0.81
C ALA A 144 4.42 -7.56 -0.52
N VAL A 145 4.13 -6.70 0.45
CA VAL A 145 5.03 -5.62 0.89
C VAL A 145 5.48 -5.88 2.32
N PHE A 146 6.79 -5.94 2.53
CA PHE A 146 7.39 -6.16 3.86
C PHE A 146 7.94 -4.85 4.39
N GLY A 147 7.42 -4.37 5.52
CA GLY A 147 7.83 -3.09 6.07
C GLY A 147 9.25 -3.11 6.63
N ALA A 148 9.99 -2.03 6.41
CA ALA A 148 11.33 -1.82 6.93
C ALA A 148 11.30 -1.16 8.32
N ALA A 149 12.10 -1.68 9.27
CA ALA A 149 12.15 -1.17 10.64
C ALA A 149 12.55 0.31 10.73
N ASN A 150 13.54 0.71 9.92
CA ASN A 150 14.14 2.03 10.00
C ASN A 150 13.29 3.11 9.36
N PHE A 151 12.30 2.80 8.52
CA PHE A 151 11.42 3.76 7.85
C PHE A 151 9.96 3.36 8.07
N PRO A 152 9.40 3.62 9.27
CA PRO A 152 8.08 3.14 9.69
C PRO A 152 6.92 3.66 8.82
N LEU A 153 7.17 4.68 7.98
CA LEU A 153 6.18 5.27 7.10
C LEU A 153 6.58 5.17 5.62
N ALA A 154 7.78 5.63 5.25
CA ALA A 154 8.16 5.75 3.84
C ALA A 154 8.42 4.42 3.11
N PHE A 155 8.85 3.39 3.84
CA PHE A 155 9.13 2.04 3.32
C PHE A 155 8.44 0.96 4.18
N SER A 156 7.23 1.27 4.62
CA SER A 156 6.41 0.37 5.42
C SER A 156 4.98 0.33 4.87
N VAL A 157 3.98 0.06 5.70
CA VAL A 157 2.56 -0.10 5.29
C VAL A 157 2.08 1.00 4.34
N PRO A 158 2.24 2.31 4.62
CA PRO A 158 1.79 3.35 3.69
C PRO A 158 2.85 3.73 2.65
N GLY A 159 3.98 3.03 2.62
CA GLY A 159 5.18 3.43 1.88
C GLY A 159 5.08 3.32 0.36
N GLY A 160 6.21 3.66 -0.29
CA GLY A 160 6.31 3.74 -1.75
C GLY A 160 5.94 2.44 -2.47
N ASP A 161 6.29 1.28 -1.92
CA ASP A 161 5.97 -0.02 -2.52
C ASP A 161 4.47 -0.28 -2.55
N THR A 162 3.76 0.05 -1.46
CA THR A 162 2.30 -0.03 -1.40
C THR A 162 1.64 0.91 -2.40
N VAL A 163 2.12 2.16 -2.45
CA VAL A 163 1.59 3.18 -3.37
C VAL A 163 1.79 2.78 -4.83
N SER A 164 2.99 2.34 -5.19
CA SER A 164 3.34 1.97 -6.57
C SER A 164 2.61 0.70 -7.04
N ALA A 165 2.47 -0.31 -6.17
CA ALA A 165 1.68 -1.50 -6.45
C ALA A 165 0.20 -1.15 -6.70
N LEU A 166 -0.41 -0.35 -5.81
CA LEU A 166 -1.79 0.12 -6.01
C LEU A 166 -1.92 0.95 -7.30
N ALA A 167 -0.94 1.78 -7.63
CA ALA A 167 -0.93 2.54 -8.87
C ALA A 167 -0.96 1.62 -10.10
N ALA A 168 -0.08 0.61 -10.10
CA ALA A 168 0.02 -0.40 -11.15
C ALA A 168 -1.25 -1.26 -11.29
N GLY A 169 -2.19 -1.22 -10.33
CA GLY A 169 -3.40 -2.06 -10.32
C GLY A 169 -3.22 -3.37 -9.57
N CYS A 170 -2.19 -3.46 -8.73
CA CYS A 170 -1.88 -4.63 -7.92
C CYS A 170 -2.44 -4.46 -6.49
N PRO A 171 -3.33 -5.35 -6.01
CA PRO A 171 -3.72 -5.39 -4.62
C PRO A 171 -2.52 -5.70 -3.72
N VAL A 172 -2.48 -5.13 -2.52
CA VAL A 172 -1.33 -5.24 -1.62
C VAL A 172 -1.68 -6.07 -0.38
N VAL A 173 -0.80 -7.00 -0.03
CA VAL A 173 -0.76 -7.67 1.27
C VAL A 173 0.44 -7.12 2.04
N ALA A 174 0.19 -6.30 3.05
CA ALA A 174 1.26 -5.67 3.83
C ALA A 174 1.61 -6.53 5.06
N LYS A 175 2.88 -6.92 5.17
CA LYS A 175 3.47 -7.49 6.39
C LYS A 175 4.15 -6.35 7.16
N ALA A 176 3.54 -5.94 8.27
CA ALA A 176 4.09 -4.91 9.15
C ALA A 176 5.38 -5.37 9.84
N HIS A 177 6.33 -4.45 10.06
CA HIS A 177 7.50 -4.75 10.90
C HIS A 177 7.10 -4.81 12.38
N GLU A 178 7.58 -5.83 13.09
CA GLU A 178 7.30 -6.10 14.51
C GLU A 178 7.81 -5.01 15.47
N SER A 179 8.69 -4.12 15.01
CA SER A 179 9.24 -3.03 15.82
C SER A 179 8.34 -1.80 15.89
N HIS A 180 7.30 -1.74 15.05
CA HIS A 180 6.38 -0.59 15.01
C HIS A 180 4.92 -1.01 14.71
N PRO A 181 4.36 -1.97 15.50
CA PRO A 181 3.04 -2.54 15.25
C PRO A 181 1.90 -1.52 15.36
N GLN A 182 1.96 -0.53 16.25
CA GLN A 182 0.92 0.50 16.39
C GLN A 182 0.94 1.48 15.22
N THR A 183 2.12 1.93 14.79
CA THR A 183 2.28 2.80 13.62
C THR A 183 1.73 2.14 12.38
N SER A 184 2.06 0.86 12.19
CA SER A 184 1.58 0.07 11.06
C SER A 184 0.06 -0.13 11.10
N ARG A 185 -0.50 -0.46 12.27
CA ARG A 185 -1.95 -0.63 12.47
C ARG A 185 -2.71 0.67 12.21
N LEU A 186 -2.22 1.80 12.74
CA LEU A 186 -2.82 3.12 12.54
C LEU A 186 -2.77 3.52 11.06
N ALA A 187 -1.60 3.42 10.42
CA ALA A 187 -1.46 3.74 9.01
C ALA A 187 -2.37 2.88 8.13
N PHE A 188 -2.44 1.56 8.39
CA PHE A 188 -3.36 0.66 7.69
C PHE A 188 -4.83 1.10 7.86
N ALA A 189 -5.26 1.41 9.08
CA ALA A 189 -6.62 1.86 9.34
C ALA A 189 -6.97 3.16 8.59
N VAL A 190 -6.02 4.10 8.51
CA VAL A 190 -6.18 5.35 7.74
C VAL A 190 -6.36 5.05 6.25
N LEU A 191 -5.53 4.17 5.68
CA LEU A 191 -5.63 3.77 4.28
C LEU A 191 -6.94 3.03 3.97
N ALA A 192 -7.34 2.09 4.83
CA ALA A 192 -8.57 1.34 4.69
C ALA A 192 -9.82 2.25 4.81
N GLY A 193 -9.77 3.24 5.70
CA GLY A 193 -10.83 4.26 5.80
C GLY A 193 -10.92 5.13 4.56
N ALA A 194 -9.78 5.46 3.94
CA ALA A 194 -9.74 6.24 2.70
C ALA A 194 -10.32 5.49 1.50
N SER A 195 -10.06 4.18 1.40
CA SER A 195 -10.53 3.34 0.29
C SER A 195 -12.05 3.09 0.30
N ALA A 196 -12.70 3.22 1.46
CA ALA A 196 -14.15 3.09 1.60
C ALA A 196 -14.93 4.32 1.08
N ARG A 197 -14.25 5.46 0.81
CA ARG A 197 -14.91 6.66 0.28
C ARG A 197 -15.00 6.52 -1.25
N PRO A 198 -16.19 6.62 -1.87
CA PRO A 198 -16.29 6.63 -3.31
C PRO A 198 -15.49 7.82 -3.85
N ALA A 199 -14.52 7.55 -4.72
CA ALA A 199 -13.83 8.59 -5.46
C ALA A 199 -14.91 9.41 -6.18
N ALA A 200 -15.03 10.70 -5.84
CA ALA A 200 -15.96 11.59 -6.52
C ALA A 200 -15.55 11.63 -8.01
N GLY A 201 -16.25 10.83 -8.81
CA GLY A 201 -15.97 10.70 -10.22
C GLY A 201 -16.20 12.05 -10.89
N ARG A 202 -15.13 12.67 -11.40
CA ARG A 202 -15.30 13.65 -12.45
C ARG A 202 -15.74 12.88 -13.69
N SER A 203 -17.05 12.88 -13.91
CA SER A 203 -17.66 12.52 -15.19
C SER A 203 -16.94 13.30 -16.28
N ARG A 204 -16.27 12.59 -17.20
CA ARG A 204 -15.82 13.17 -18.47
C ARG A 204 -16.94 12.91 -19.48
N THR A 205 -17.71 13.96 -19.75
CA THR A 205 -18.37 14.17 -21.04
C THR A 205 -17.36 14.28 -22.16
#